data_AF-A0A7G5H449-F1
#
_entry.id   AF-A0A7G5H449-F1
#
_cell.length_a   1.000
_cell.length_b   1.000
_cell.length_c   1.000
_cell.angle_alpha   90.00
_cell.angle_beta   90.00
_cell.angle_gamma   90.00
#
_symmetry.space_group_name_H-M   'P 1'
#
loop_
_entity.id
_entity.type
_entity.pdbx_description
1 polymer ?
#
loop_
_entity_poly.entity_id
_entity_poly.type
_entity_poly.pdbx_seq_one_letter_code
_entity_poly.pdbx_strand_id
1 'polypeptide(L)' 'MDALILKKYESLPADLRREVSDFIDFLWSKYQKKEADSELIAGKRAGLFGNAKGMITILPGFDDIPEGFEEYQ' A
#
# COMPACT_ATOMS: atom_id res chain seq x y z
N MET A 1 -21.34 19.99 -14.18
CA MET A 1 -20.38 20.96 -13.62
C MET A 1 -21.15 21.87 -12.70
N ASP A 2 -20.82 21.87 -11.41
CA ASP A 2 -21.54 22.68 -10.42
C ASP A 2 -21.18 24.15 -10.63
N ALA A 3 -22.12 24.94 -11.16
CA ALA A 3 -21.86 26.31 -11.63
C ALA A 3 -21.31 27.23 -10.52
N LEU A 4 -21.61 26.92 -9.25
CA LEU A 4 -21.11 27.63 -8.09
C LEU A 4 -19.60 27.43 -7.87
N ILE A 5 -19.06 26.26 -8.24
CA ILE A 5 -17.63 25.94 -8.08
C ILE A 5 -16.80 26.73 -9.10
N LEU A 6 -17.24 26.76 -10.36
CA LEU A 6 -16.56 27.53 -11.42
C LEU A 6 -16.54 29.02 -11.09
N LYS A 7 -17.66 29.58 -10.61
CA LYS A 7 -17.72 30.98 -10.18
C LYS A 7 -16.76 31.29 -9.03
N LYS A 8 -16.65 30.38 -8.05
CA LYS A 8 -15.69 30.52 -6.95
C LYS A 8 -14.25 30.46 -7.44
N TYR A 9 -13.93 29.53 -8.34
CA TYR A 9 -12.61 29.41 -8.95
C TYR A 9 -12.21 30.67 -9.73
N GLU A 10 -13.13 31.21 -10.54
CA GLU A 10 -12.94 32.47 -11.28
C GLU A 10 -12.84 33.69 -10.36
N SER A 11 -13.40 33.65 -9.15
CA SER A 11 -13.26 34.75 -8.18
C SER A 11 -11.90 34.78 -7.49
N LEU A 12 -11.08 33.73 -7.60
CA LEU A 12 -9.77 33.64 -6.95
C LEU A 12 -8.69 34.43 -7.73
N PRO A 13 -7.71 35.01 -7.03
CA PRO A 13 -6.45 35.50 -7.59
C PRO A 13 -5.66 34.41 -8.32
N ALA A 14 -4.78 34.81 -9.25
CA ALA A 14 -4.02 33.90 -10.10
C ALA A 14 -3.18 32.87 -9.32
N ASP A 15 -2.56 33.28 -8.21
CA ASP A 15 -1.74 32.39 -7.39
C ASP A 15 -2.57 31.27 -6.74
N LEU A 16 -3.76 31.60 -6.23
CA LEU A 16 -4.68 30.63 -5.62
C LEU A 16 -5.33 29.72 -6.66
N ARG A 17 -5.56 30.20 -7.89
CA ARG A 17 -6.02 29.32 -8.98
C ARG A 17 -4.97 28.25 -9.32
N ARG A 18 -3.69 28.62 -9.33
CA ARG A 18 -2.59 27.67 -9.55
C ARG A 18 -2.57 26.59 -8.47
N GLU A 19 -2.69 26.98 -7.20
CA GLU A 19 -2.75 26.03 -6.09
C GLU A 19 -3.96 25.08 -6.20
N VAL A 20 -5.12 25.58 -6.63
CA VAL A 20 -6.30 24.74 -6.90
C VAL A 20 -6.04 23.76 -8.03
N SER A 21 -5.40 24.18 -9.13
CA SER A 21 -5.00 23.28 -10.22
C SER A 21 -4.05 22.18 -9.73
N ASP A 22 -3.00 22.55 -8.99
CA ASP A 22 -2.04 21.59 -8.43
C ASP A 22 -2.72 20.59 -7.49
N PHE A 23 -3.69 21.06 -6.70
CA PHE A 23 -4.46 20.20 -5.80
C PHE A 23 -5.39 19.23 -6.55
N ILE A 24 -6.03 19.67 -7.64
CA ILE A 24 -6.83 18.80 -8.50
C ILE A 24 -5.95 17.71 -9.12
N ASP A 25 -4.78 18.07 -9.63
CA ASP A 25 -3.81 17.12 -10.20
C ASP A 25 -3.32 16.13 -9.15
N PHE A 26 -3.05 16.61 -7.93
CA PHE A 26 -2.71 15.75 -6.79
C PHE A 26 -3.83 14.75 -6.46
N LEU A 27 -5.08 15.20 -6.39
CA LEU A 27 -6.23 14.34 -6.11
C LEU A 27 -6.42 13.30 -7.22
N TRP A 28 -6.26 13.69 -8.48
CA TRP A 28 -6.34 12.80 -9.62
C TRP A 28 -5.25 11.72 -9.57
N SER A 29 -4.00 12.13 -9.35
CA SER A 29 -2.87 11.20 -9.19
C SER A 29 -3.08 10.23 -8.03
N LYS A 30 -3.61 10.72 -6.90
CA LYS A 30 -3.92 9.90 -5.73
C LYS A 30 -5.05 8.90 -6.00
N TYR A 31 -6.08 9.28 -6.74
CA TYR A 31 -7.15 8.38 -7.16
C TYR A 31 -6.61 7.26 -8.05
N GLN A 32 -5.86 7.60 -9.10
CA GLN A 32 -5.26 6.64 -10.02
C GLN A 32 -4.31 5.66 -9.31
N LYS A 33 -3.48 6.16 -8.37
CA LYS A 33 -2.60 5.30 -7.56
C LYS A 33 -3.37 4.34 -6.66
N LYS A 34 -4.48 4.76 -6.05
CA LYS A 34 -5.30 3.87 -5.21
C LYS A 34 -5.88 2.71 -6.01
N GLU A 35 -6.35 2.95 -7.22
CA GLU A 35 -6.85 1.90 -8.10
C GLU A 35 -5.72 0.93 -8.50
N ALA A 36 -4.57 1.48 -8.92
CA ALA A 36 -3.39 0.68 -9.30
C ALA A 36 -2.82 -0.13 -8.12
N ASP A 37 -2.72 0.47 -6.93
CA ASP A 37 -2.23 -0.20 -5.72
C ASP A 37 -3.25 -1.22 -5.19
N SER A 38 -4.56 -0.98 -5.34
CA SER A 38 -5.59 -1.96 -4.96
C SER A 38 -5.44 -3.25 -5.77
N GLU A 39 -5.26 -3.15 -7.09
CA GLU A 39 -5.05 -4.31 -7.97
C GLU A 39 -3.68 -4.96 -7.75
N LEU A 40 -2.60 -4.18 -7.64
CA LEU A 40 -1.25 -4.71 -7.42
C LEU A 40 -1.08 -5.35 -6.03
N ILE A 41 -1.67 -4.77 -4.99
CA ILE A 41 -1.58 -5.31 -3.63
C ILE A 41 -2.54 -6.51 -3.48
N ALA A 42 -3.70 -6.53 -4.13
CA ALA A 42 -4.55 -7.73 -4.19
C ALA A 42 -3.84 -8.90 -4.90
N GLY A 43 -3.21 -8.64 -6.06
CA GLY A 43 -2.43 -9.64 -6.79
C GLY A 43 -1.20 -10.14 -6.03
N LYS A 44 -0.47 -9.24 -5.37
CA LYS A 44 0.70 -9.62 -4.54
C LYS A 44 0.29 -10.39 -3.28
N ARG A 45 -0.73 -9.95 -2.53
CA ARG A 45 -1.17 -10.66 -1.31
C ARG A 45 -1.75 -12.05 -1.58
N ALA A 46 -2.46 -12.23 -2.71
CA ALA A 46 -2.97 -13.52 -3.13
C ALA A 46 -1.84 -14.53 -3.42
N GLY A 47 -0.67 -14.05 -3.86
CA GLY A 47 0.52 -14.86 -4.11
C GLY A 47 1.59 -14.74 -3.04
N LEU A 48 1.26 -14.50 -1.78
CA LEU A 48 2.25 -14.42 -0.68
C LEU A 48 1.92 -15.37 0.49
N PHE A 49 0.63 -15.59 0.76
CA PHE A 49 0.23 -16.48 1.85
C PHE A 49 0.17 -17.95 1.39
N GLY A 50 1.00 -18.81 1.98
CA GLY A 50 0.95 -20.25 1.72
C GLY A 50 1.78 -20.75 0.53
N ASN A 51 2.52 -19.90 -0.19
CA ASN A 51 3.39 -20.34 -1.30
C ASN A 51 4.46 -21.36 -0.88
N ALA A 52 4.98 -21.22 0.35
CA ALA A 52 5.98 -22.14 0.89
C ALA A 52 5.35 -23.31 1.65
N LYS A 53 4.02 -23.45 1.65
CA LYS A 53 3.34 -24.54 2.37
C LYS A 53 3.70 -25.87 1.72
N GLY A 54 4.27 -26.78 2.51
CA GLY A 54 4.76 -28.08 2.02
C GLY A 54 6.15 -28.03 1.37
N MET A 55 6.77 -26.85 1.26
CA MET A 55 8.16 -26.72 0.81
C MET A 55 9.19 -26.81 1.95
N ILE A 56 8.72 -26.77 3.20
CA ILE A 56 9.56 -26.89 4.40
C ILE A 56 9.33 -28.28 4.98
N THR A 57 10.40 -29.07 5.10
CA THR A 57 10.41 -30.34 5.82
C THR A 57 11.15 -30.13 7.14
N ILE A 58 10.47 -30.37 8.25
CA ILE A 58 11.09 -30.35 9.58
C ILE A 58 11.75 -31.71 9.79
N LEU A 59 13.06 -31.69 10.07
CA LEU A 59 13.82 -32.91 10.37
C LEU A 59 13.49 -33.41 11.80
N PRO A 60 13.62 -34.72 12.06
CA PRO A 60 13.55 -35.25 13.41
C PRO A 60 14.59 -34.56 14.30
N GLY A 61 14.18 -34.17 15.51
CA GLY A 61 15.04 -33.50 16.49
C GLY A 61 15.22 -31.99 16.31
N PHE A 62 14.38 -31.34 15.48
CA PHE A 62 14.41 -29.88 15.34
C PHE A 62 14.13 -29.12 16.64
N ASP A 63 13.25 -29.68 17.49
CA ASP A 63 12.90 -29.11 18.78
C ASP A 63 13.84 -29.61 19.90
N ASP A 64 14.82 -30.46 19.58
CA ASP A 64 15.77 -30.97 20.57
C ASP A 64 16.72 -29.86 21.01
N ILE A 65 17.12 -29.90 22.28
CA ILE A 65 18.08 -28.96 22.84
C ILE A 65 19.46 -29.27 22.24
N PRO A 66 20.16 -28.28 21.67
CA PRO A 66 21.53 -28.47 21.20
C PRO A 66 22.46 -28.89 22.35
N GLU A 67 23.42 -29.77 22.06
CA GLU A 67 24.44 -30.18 23.02
C GLU A 67 25.20 -28.97 23.57
N GLY A 68 25.27 -28.83 24.90
CA GLY A 68 25.88 -27.69 25.59
C GLY A 68 24.95 -26.50 25.88
N PHE A 69 23.66 -26.62 25.57
CA PHE A 69 22.62 -25.61 25.88
C PHE A 69 21.63 -26.08 26.96
N GLU A 70 21.95 -27.13 27.70
CA GLU A 70 21.11 -27.74 28.74
C GLU A 70 20.81 -26.76 29.89
N GLU A 71 21.68 -25.77 30.11
CA GLU A 71 21.57 -24.78 31.19
C GLU A 71 20.59 -23.63 30.89
N TYR A 72 20.08 -23.51 29.65
CA TYR A 72 19.26 -22.39 29.19
C TYR A 72 17.77 -22.72 29.00
N GLN A 73 17.30 -23.85 29.54
CA GLN A 73 15.87 -24.21 29.58
C GLN A 73 15.11 -23.57 30.74
#